data_AF-A0A2P8MF11-F1
#
_entry.id   AF-A0A2P8MF11-F1
#
_cell.length_a   1.000
_cell.length_b   1.000
_cell.length_c   1.000
_cell.angle_alpha   90.00
_cell.angle_beta   90.00
_cell.angle_gamma   90.00
#
_symmetry.space_group_name_H-M   'P 1'
#
loop_
_entity.id
_entity.type
_entity.pdbx_description
1 polymer ?
#
loop_
_entity_poly.entity_id
_entity_poly.type
_entity_poly.pdbx_seq_one_letter_code
_entity_poly.pdbx_strand_id
1 'polypeptide(L)'
;MYDTVVEYNNISTGITLNKTTDELVVGDTDTLIAAVTPDDIASKGVTWSSSDSSVASVDKTTGKVTAVSAGTVTITATTIDGKTQACTINVKAQIDTTAVLTLKMVDGSLEKYYLSKSGVDDFVTWYKNRSNGTGNAYYVFTAKPTPPYTYETHTVAFDKIVSYEIQE
;
A
#
# COMPACT_ATOMS: atom_id res chain seq x y z
N MET A 1 -61.27 -5.83 -8.38
CA MET A 1 -60.83 -4.46 -8.09
C MET A 1 -59.31 -4.51 -8.02
N TYR A 2 -58.65 -3.59 -8.70
CA TYR A 2 -57.31 -3.69 -9.28
C TYR A 2 -56.23 -4.41 -8.46
N ASP A 3 -55.63 -5.40 -9.12
CA ASP A 3 -54.33 -5.99 -8.80
C ASP A 3 -53.31 -4.85 -8.66
N THR A 4 -52.85 -4.63 -7.44
CA THR A 4 -51.81 -3.65 -7.18
C THR A 4 -50.50 -4.38 -7.42
N VAL A 5 -50.03 -4.39 -8.66
CA VAL A 5 -48.62 -4.64 -8.92
C VAL A 5 -47.91 -3.44 -8.29
N VAL A 6 -47.51 -3.58 -7.02
CA VAL A 6 -46.51 -2.70 -6.45
C VAL A 6 -45.25 -3.03 -7.24
N GLU A 7 -45.03 -2.27 -8.30
CA GLU A 7 -43.73 -2.19 -8.95
C GLU A 7 -42.82 -1.58 -7.88
N TYR A 8 -42.28 -2.43 -7.01
CA TYR A 8 -41.33 -2.01 -5.99
C TYR A 8 -40.14 -1.53 -6.80
N ASN A 9 -40.05 -0.21 -6.97
CA ASN A 9 -38.89 0.44 -7.55
C ASN A 9 -37.71 0.06 -6.64
N ASN A 10 -37.02 -1.00 -7.03
CA ASN A 10 -35.93 -1.64 -6.30
C ASN A 10 -34.64 -0.83 -6.49
N ILE A 11 -34.79 0.50 -6.51
CA ILE A 11 -33.77 1.48 -6.78
C ILE A 11 -33.11 1.76 -5.43
N SER A 12 -31.80 1.58 -5.37
CA SER A 12 -31.05 2.01 -4.20
C SER A 12 -31.18 3.52 -4.03
N THR A 13 -31.00 4.04 -2.83
CA THR A 13 -30.88 5.48 -2.58
C THR A 13 -29.45 5.86 -2.21
N GLY A 14 -28.63 4.89 -1.82
CA GLY A 14 -27.22 5.11 -1.55
C GLY A 14 -26.42 3.82 -1.41
N ILE A 15 -25.11 3.98 -1.43
CA ILE A 15 -24.10 2.97 -1.13
C ILE A 15 -23.07 3.61 -0.21
N THR A 16 -22.61 2.86 0.79
CA THR A 16 -21.52 3.27 1.70
C THR A 16 -20.49 2.15 1.79
N LEU A 17 -19.24 2.51 2.10
CA LEU A 17 -18.16 1.55 2.34
C LEU A 17 -17.70 1.61 3.79
N ASN A 18 -17.22 0.49 4.32
CA ASN A 18 -16.57 0.44 5.63
C ASN A 18 -15.30 1.30 5.71
N LYS A 19 -14.66 1.57 4.57
CA LYS A 19 -13.45 2.39 4.44
C LYS A 19 -13.51 3.23 3.16
N THR A 20 -12.99 4.46 3.24
CA THR A 20 -12.74 5.33 2.08
C THR A 20 -11.26 5.40 1.71
N THR A 21 -10.38 4.97 2.61
CA THR A 21 -8.93 4.82 2.39
C THR A 21 -8.42 3.57 3.09
N ASP A 22 -7.42 2.91 2.52
CA ASP A 22 -6.72 1.80 3.16
C ASP A 22 -5.22 1.80 2.80
N GLU A 23 -4.39 1.29 3.70
CA GLU A 23 -2.96 1.09 3.44
C GLU A 23 -2.62 -0.40 3.54
N LEU A 24 -2.01 -0.94 2.48
CA LEU A 24 -1.60 -2.34 2.40
C LEU A 24 -0.13 -2.44 2.05
N VAL A 25 0.54 -3.53 2.42
CA VAL A 25 1.85 -3.90 1.87
C VAL A 25 1.64 -4.86 0.69
N VAL A 26 2.53 -4.85 -0.30
CA VAL A 26 2.52 -5.86 -1.37
C VAL A 26 2.40 -7.27 -0.76
N GLY A 27 1.49 -8.08 -1.30
CA GLY A 27 1.17 -9.42 -0.78
C GLY A 27 0.05 -9.45 0.25
N ASP A 28 -0.29 -8.32 0.89
CA ASP A 28 -1.42 -8.24 1.82
C ASP A 28 -2.77 -8.36 1.09
N THR A 29 -3.79 -8.74 1.85
CA THR A 29 -5.18 -8.70 1.40
C THR A 29 -6.06 -8.06 2.46
N ASP A 30 -7.09 -7.34 2.05
CA ASP A 30 -8.18 -6.91 2.91
C ASP A 30 -9.53 -7.01 2.19
N THR A 31 -10.64 -6.88 2.89
CA THR A 31 -11.99 -6.93 2.29
C THR A 31 -12.74 -5.63 2.53
N LEU A 32 -13.11 -4.96 1.44
CA LEU A 32 -14.01 -3.82 1.48
C LEU A 32 -15.46 -4.33 1.55
N ILE A 33 -16.25 -3.71 2.42
CA ILE A 33 -17.66 -4.08 2.65
C ILE A 33 -18.51 -2.90 2.21
N ALA A 34 -19.48 -3.18 1.32
CA ALA A 34 -20.46 -2.22 0.86
C ALA A 34 -21.81 -2.44 1.55
N ALA A 35 -22.45 -1.37 2.00
CA ALA A 35 -23.83 -1.37 2.47
C ALA A 35 -24.70 -0.51 1.53
N VAL A 36 -25.81 -1.08 1.06
CA VAL A 36 -26.74 -0.46 0.09
C VAL A 36 -28.03 -0.11 0.81
N THR A 37 -28.48 1.14 0.67
CA THR A 37 -29.70 1.65 1.30
C THR A 37 -30.83 1.78 0.27
N PRO A 38 -32.09 1.50 0.64
CA PRO A 38 -32.53 0.78 1.85
C PRO A 38 -32.12 -0.69 1.88
N ASP A 39 -32.02 -1.26 3.10
CA ASP A 39 -31.65 -2.66 3.32
C ASP A 39 -32.68 -3.68 2.79
N ASP A 40 -33.90 -3.27 2.46
CA ASP A 40 -34.98 -4.17 2.00
C ASP A 40 -35.14 -4.18 0.46
N ILE A 41 -34.03 -4.02 -0.27
CA ILE A 41 -34.02 -4.10 -1.73
C ILE A 41 -33.76 -5.55 -2.15
N ALA A 42 -34.62 -6.10 -3.01
CA ALA A 42 -34.50 -7.50 -3.47
C ALA A 42 -33.25 -7.77 -4.34
N SER A 43 -32.60 -6.73 -4.88
CA SER A 43 -31.40 -6.80 -5.73
C SER A 43 -30.23 -6.00 -5.13
N LYS A 44 -29.48 -6.63 -4.21
CA LYS A 44 -28.30 -6.02 -3.53
C LYS A 44 -26.96 -6.26 -4.23
N GLY A 45 -26.97 -6.51 -5.54
CA GLY A 45 -25.73 -6.79 -6.26
C GLY A 45 -24.79 -5.58 -6.24
N VAL A 46 -23.59 -5.78 -5.70
CA VAL A 46 -22.48 -4.82 -5.79
C VAL A 46 -21.39 -5.49 -6.62
N THR A 47 -20.93 -4.78 -7.65
CA THR A 47 -19.76 -5.18 -8.44
C THR A 47 -18.59 -4.29 -8.13
N TRP A 48 -17.42 -4.89 -7.98
CA TRP A 48 -16.18 -4.18 -7.68
C TRP A 48 -15.29 -4.06 -8.90
N SER A 49 -14.56 -2.96 -9.00
CA SER A 49 -13.52 -2.73 -10.00
C SER A 49 -12.31 -2.01 -9.40
N SER A 50 -11.15 -2.25 -10.00
CA SER A 50 -9.91 -1.53 -9.68
C SER A 50 -9.56 -0.59 -10.83
N SER A 51 -9.06 0.61 -10.53
CA SER A 51 -8.51 1.50 -11.55
C SER A 51 -7.18 1.01 -12.12
N ASP A 52 -6.45 0.15 -11.40
CA ASP A 52 -5.20 -0.47 -11.84
C ASP A 52 -4.96 -1.80 -11.10
N SER A 53 -5.29 -2.92 -11.76
CA SER A 53 -5.11 -4.25 -11.19
C SER A 53 -3.65 -4.69 -11.07
N SER A 54 -2.70 -3.96 -11.67
CA SER A 54 -1.27 -4.21 -11.49
C SER A 54 -0.74 -3.65 -10.16
N VAL A 55 -1.45 -2.69 -9.55
CA VAL A 55 -1.16 -2.12 -8.22
C VAL A 55 -1.95 -2.85 -7.14
N ALA A 56 -3.29 -2.92 -7.26
CA ALA A 56 -4.11 -3.79 -6.43
C ALA A 56 -5.31 -4.31 -7.22
N SER A 57 -5.57 -5.61 -7.10
CA SER A 57 -6.74 -6.26 -7.68
C SER A 57 -7.87 -6.36 -6.65
N VAL A 58 -9.11 -6.46 -7.11
CA VAL A 58 -10.27 -6.69 -6.26
C VAL A 58 -11.11 -7.81 -6.84
N ASP A 59 -11.56 -8.73 -6.01
CA ASP A 59 -12.54 -9.73 -6.41
C ASP A 59 -13.89 -9.05 -6.68
N LYS A 60 -14.42 -9.30 -7.87
CA LYS A 60 -15.59 -8.60 -8.42
C LYS A 60 -16.84 -8.70 -7.57
N THR A 61 -16.97 -9.76 -6.75
CA THR A 61 -18.21 -10.09 -6.02
C THR A 61 -18.07 -10.00 -4.50
N THR A 62 -16.89 -10.30 -3.97
CA THR A 62 -16.63 -10.34 -2.53
C THR A 62 -16.04 -9.04 -1.99
N GLY A 63 -15.46 -8.18 -2.85
CA GLY A 63 -14.76 -6.98 -2.41
C GLY A 63 -13.39 -7.25 -1.79
N LYS A 64 -12.87 -8.48 -1.91
CA LYS A 64 -11.52 -8.85 -1.45
C LYS A 64 -10.46 -8.17 -2.32
N VAL A 65 -9.72 -7.24 -1.74
CA VAL A 65 -8.58 -6.55 -2.35
C VAL A 65 -7.30 -7.35 -2.10
N THR A 66 -6.46 -7.47 -3.12
CA THR A 66 -5.11 -8.07 -3.04
C THR A 66 -4.09 -7.07 -3.56
N ALA A 67 -3.10 -6.72 -2.73
CA ALA A 67 -2.03 -5.81 -3.07
C ALA A 67 -0.96 -6.50 -3.94
N VAL A 68 -0.67 -5.94 -5.12
CA VAL A 68 0.17 -6.56 -6.15
C VAL A 68 1.52 -5.85 -6.29
N SER A 69 1.52 -4.52 -6.37
CA SER A 69 2.74 -3.72 -6.47
C SER A 69 2.57 -2.37 -5.78
N ALA A 70 3.69 -1.74 -5.41
CA ALA A 70 3.66 -0.46 -4.73
C ALA A 70 3.07 0.64 -5.64
N GLY A 71 2.18 1.45 -5.08
CA GLY A 71 1.46 2.48 -5.82
C GLY A 71 0.14 2.86 -5.16
N THR A 72 -0.63 3.70 -5.82
CA THR A 72 -1.95 4.12 -5.34
C THR A 72 -3.01 3.78 -6.37
N VAL A 73 -4.10 3.18 -5.94
CA VAL A 73 -5.19 2.73 -6.80
C VAL A 73 -6.54 2.99 -6.17
N THR A 74 -7.56 3.20 -6.99
CA THR A 74 -8.94 3.39 -6.50
C THR A 74 -9.75 2.13 -6.78
N ILE A 75 -10.36 1.58 -5.73
CA ILE A 75 -11.31 0.48 -5.82
C ILE A 75 -12.73 1.06 -5.76
N THR A 76 -13.58 0.71 -6.72
CA THR A 76 -14.95 1.23 -6.83
C THR A 76 -15.96 0.10 -6.66
N ALA A 77 -16.92 0.31 -5.77
CA ALA A 77 -18.14 -0.48 -5.64
C ALA A 77 -19.26 0.17 -6.45
N THR A 78 -19.96 -0.63 -7.25
CA THR A 78 -21.08 -0.16 -8.09
C THR A 78 -22.31 -1.03 -7.84
N THR A 79 -23.44 -0.43 -7.50
CA THR A 79 -24.73 -1.13 -7.39
C THR A 79 -25.29 -1.45 -8.78
N ILE A 80 -26.22 -2.40 -8.87
CA ILE A 80 -26.90 -2.77 -10.14
C ILE A 80 -27.51 -1.55 -10.86
N ASP A 81 -28.05 -0.60 -10.09
CA ASP A 81 -28.67 0.63 -10.59
C ASP A 81 -27.67 1.80 -10.76
N GLY A 82 -26.37 1.52 -10.70
CA GLY A 82 -25.31 2.42 -11.14
C GLY A 82 -24.80 3.42 -10.09
N LYS A 83 -25.17 3.29 -8.82
CA LYS A 83 -24.59 4.12 -7.75
C LYS A 83 -23.21 3.60 -7.40
N THR A 84 -22.31 4.51 -7.06
CA THR A 84 -20.92 4.17 -6.80
C THR A 84 -20.42 4.73 -5.48
N GLN A 85 -19.49 4.02 -4.87
CA GLN A 85 -18.63 4.52 -3.81
C GLN A 85 -17.22 3.96 -4.02
N ALA A 86 -16.21 4.78 -3.72
CA ALA A 86 -14.82 4.44 -3.92
C ALA A 86 -14.01 4.40 -2.62
N CYS A 87 -12.95 3.59 -2.63
CA CYS A 87 -11.92 3.51 -1.62
C CYS A 87 -10.54 3.68 -2.29
N THR A 88 -9.69 4.56 -1.77
CA THR A 88 -8.31 4.72 -2.22
C THR A 88 -7.40 3.76 -1.46
N ILE A 89 -6.70 2.89 -2.17
CA ILE A 89 -5.74 1.92 -1.62
C ILE A 89 -4.33 2.43 -1.89
N ASN A 90 -3.55 2.64 -0.84
CA ASN A 90 -2.13 2.95 -0.92
C ASN A 90 -1.32 1.69 -0.63
N VAL A 91 -0.68 1.12 -1.65
CA VAL A 91 0.15 -0.08 -1.53
C VAL A 91 1.61 0.32 -1.32
N LYS A 92 2.17 -0.08 -0.18
CA LYS A 92 3.59 0.05 0.15
C LYS A 92 4.36 -1.17 -0.33
N ALA A 93 5.61 -0.99 -0.74
CA ALA A 93 6.46 -2.10 -1.15
C ALA A 93 6.68 -3.09 -0.01
N GLN A 94 6.68 -4.39 -0.31
CA GLN A 94 7.18 -5.42 0.60
C GLN A 94 8.71 -5.38 0.56
N ILE A 95 9.34 -5.17 1.71
CA ILE A 95 10.79 -5.31 1.87
C ILE A 95 11.04 -6.51 2.77
N ASP A 96 11.47 -7.61 2.18
CA ASP A 96 11.95 -8.79 2.91
C ASP A 96 13.28 -8.43 3.53
N THR A 97 13.27 -7.96 4.78
CA THR A 97 14.49 -7.55 5.47
C THR A 97 15.31 -8.77 5.83
N THR A 98 16.45 -8.95 5.18
CA THR A 98 17.35 -10.09 5.39
C THR A 98 18.66 -9.68 6.04
N ALA A 99 18.88 -8.38 6.27
CA ALA A 99 20.11 -7.87 6.86
C ALA A 99 19.87 -6.58 7.65
N VAL A 100 20.76 -6.31 8.60
CA VAL A 100 20.81 -5.07 9.37
C VAL A 100 22.04 -4.27 8.94
N LEU A 101 21.81 -3.10 8.37
CA LEU A 101 22.83 -2.07 8.13
C LEU A 101 22.91 -1.17 9.36
N THR A 102 24.07 -1.10 9.99
CA THR A 102 24.35 -0.14 11.07
C THR A 102 25.28 0.93 10.56
N LEU A 103 24.84 2.19 10.59
CA LEU A 103 25.68 3.35 10.28
C LEU A 103 26.18 3.98 11.57
N LYS A 104 27.49 4.24 11.62
CA LYS A 104 28.07 5.12 12.63
C LYS A 104 28.19 6.51 12.05
N MET A 105 27.49 7.46 12.65
CA MET A 105 27.43 8.83 12.16
C MET A 105 28.50 9.71 12.80
N VAL A 106 28.78 10.87 12.20
CA VAL A 106 29.78 11.84 12.66
C VAL A 106 29.49 12.42 14.04
N ASP A 107 28.21 12.49 14.43
CA ASP A 107 27.79 12.90 15.78
C ASP A 107 27.92 11.78 16.82
N GLY A 108 28.39 10.59 16.41
CA GLY A 108 28.55 9.42 17.25
C GLY A 108 27.29 8.56 17.36
N SER A 109 26.17 8.95 16.77
CA SER A 109 24.95 8.13 16.75
C SER A 109 25.14 6.86 15.93
N LEU A 110 24.40 5.82 16.34
CA LEU A 110 24.29 4.57 15.59
C LEU A 110 22.87 4.45 15.03
N GLU A 111 22.75 4.49 13.71
CA GLU A 111 21.48 4.33 13.00
C GLU A 111 21.39 2.91 12.46
N LYS A 112 20.28 2.21 12.75
CA LYS A 112 20.08 0.83 12.32
C LYS A 112 18.94 0.76 11.32
N TYR A 113 19.20 0.08 10.20
CA TYR A 113 18.26 -0.09 9.11
C TYR A 113 18.12 -1.57 8.76
N TYR A 114 16.88 -2.05 8.74
CA TYR A 114 16.56 -3.39 8.28
C TYR A 114 16.28 -3.31 6.78
N LEU A 115 17.11 -3.97 5.97
CA LEU A 115 17.11 -3.88 4.51
C LEU A 115 16.96 -5.26 3.88
N SER A 116 16.41 -5.31 2.67
CA SER A 116 16.53 -6.49 1.81
C SER A 116 17.96 -6.66 1.32
N LYS A 117 18.29 -7.86 0.83
CA LYS A 117 19.59 -8.13 0.21
C LYS A 117 19.93 -7.12 -0.90
N SER A 118 18.97 -6.83 -1.79
CA SER A 118 19.16 -5.82 -2.84
C SER A 118 19.38 -4.41 -2.28
N GLY A 119 18.68 -4.04 -1.20
CA GLY A 119 18.89 -2.75 -0.54
C GLY A 119 20.29 -2.61 0.07
N VAL A 120 20.83 -3.69 0.63
CA VAL A 120 22.23 -3.73 1.08
C VAL A 120 23.20 -3.59 -0.09
N ASP A 121 23.00 -4.33 -1.18
CA ASP A 121 23.85 -4.30 -2.37
C ASP A 121 23.87 -2.89 -3.01
N ASP A 122 22.72 -2.25 -3.09
CA ASP A 122 22.56 -0.88 -3.58
C ASP A 122 23.29 0.14 -2.69
N PHE A 123 23.14 0.03 -1.37
CA PHE A 123 23.84 0.90 -0.41
C PHE A 123 25.35 0.75 -0.53
N VAL A 124 25.87 -0.48 -0.54
CA VAL A 124 27.31 -0.76 -0.65
C VAL A 124 27.87 -0.22 -1.96
N THR A 125 27.12 -0.39 -3.06
CA THR A 125 27.51 0.12 -4.38
C THR A 125 27.58 1.65 -4.38
N TRP A 126 26.55 2.32 -3.85
CA TRP A 126 26.55 3.77 -3.70
C TRP A 126 27.74 4.26 -2.86
N TYR A 127 27.96 3.66 -1.69
CA TYR A 127 29.02 4.06 -0.77
C TYR A 127 30.40 3.93 -1.42
N LYS A 128 30.66 2.81 -2.12
CA LYS A 128 31.91 2.60 -2.86
C LYS A 128 32.11 3.64 -3.95
N ASN A 129 31.11 3.89 -4.78
CA ASN A 129 31.18 4.92 -5.83
C ASN A 129 31.51 6.29 -5.21
N ARG A 130 30.82 6.66 -4.14
CA ARG A 130 31.05 7.94 -3.47
C ARG A 130 32.41 8.05 -2.82
N SER A 131 32.91 6.97 -2.22
CA SER A 131 34.28 6.90 -1.68
C SER A 131 35.36 7.04 -2.76
N ASN A 132 35.05 6.65 -4.00
CA ASN A 132 35.90 6.83 -5.18
C ASN A 132 35.71 8.21 -5.85
N GLY A 133 34.95 9.11 -5.23
CA GLY A 133 34.71 10.47 -5.72
C GLY A 133 33.65 10.58 -6.82
N THR A 134 32.90 9.51 -7.12
CA THR A 134 31.85 9.50 -8.14
C THR A 134 30.45 9.31 -7.52
N GLY A 135 29.39 9.52 -8.29
CA GLY A 135 28.02 9.33 -7.80
C GLY A 135 27.52 10.40 -6.83
N ASN A 136 26.28 10.21 -6.37
CA ASN A 136 25.53 11.20 -5.59
C ASN A 136 26.08 11.31 -4.16
N ALA A 137 26.08 12.53 -3.60
CA ALA A 137 26.48 12.77 -2.20
C ALA A 137 25.46 12.23 -1.17
N TYR A 138 24.24 11.96 -1.61
CA TYR A 138 23.14 11.45 -0.80
C TYR A 138 22.68 10.09 -1.33
N TYR A 139 22.24 9.23 -0.42
CA TYR A 139 21.56 7.98 -0.72
C TYR A 139 20.17 8.00 -0.12
N VAL A 140 19.19 7.62 -0.91
CA VAL A 140 17.78 7.54 -0.51
C VAL A 140 17.37 6.09 -0.59
N PHE A 141 16.80 5.56 0.49
CA PHE A 141 16.37 4.17 0.56
C PHE A 141 15.16 4.03 1.48
N THR A 142 14.35 3.02 1.22
CA THR A 142 13.24 2.66 2.09
C THR A 142 13.70 1.58 3.06
N ALA A 143 13.52 1.82 4.36
CA ALA A 143 13.88 0.87 5.40
C ALA A 143 12.79 0.78 6.47
N LYS A 144 12.88 -0.25 7.31
CA LYS A 144 12.13 -0.31 8.56
C LYS A 144 13.06 0.16 9.68
N PRO A 145 12.90 1.37 10.24
CA PRO A 145 13.83 1.90 11.23
C PRO A 145 13.77 1.11 12.55
N THR A 146 12.60 0.59 12.96
CA THR A 146 12.44 -0.42 14.04
C THR A 146 11.05 -1.08 14.00
N PRO A 147 10.89 -2.38 14.33
CA PRO A 147 9.59 -2.97 14.65
C PRO A 147 8.93 -2.22 15.83
N PRO A 148 7.60 -2.02 15.85
CA PRO A 148 6.58 -2.61 14.98
C PRO A 148 6.09 -1.73 13.80
N TYR A 149 6.76 -0.63 13.42
CA TYR A 149 6.15 0.37 12.53
C TYR A 149 6.70 0.43 11.10
N THR A 150 5.93 1.14 10.27
CA THR A 150 5.89 1.18 8.80
C THR A 150 7.23 1.48 8.12
N TYR A 151 7.35 1.05 6.86
CA TYR A 151 8.48 1.41 6.01
C TYR A 151 8.51 2.91 5.75
N GLU A 152 9.67 3.53 5.89
CA GLU A 152 9.89 4.95 5.69
C GLU A 152 11.08 5.19 4.76
N THR A 153 11.01 6.28 4.01
CA THR A 153 12.11 6.75 3.17
C THR A 153 13.12 7.49 4.03
N HIS A 154 14.36 6.99 4.03
CA HIS A 154 15.49 7.62 4.70
C HIS A 154 16.43 8.24 3.67
N THR A 155 17.04 9.36 4.04
CA THR A 155 18.10 9.99 3.26
C THR A 155 19.33 10.11 4.15
N VAL A 156 20.46 9.58 3.68
CA VAL A 156 21.75 9.67 4.37
C VAL A 156 22.75 10.40 3.50
N ALA A 157 23.55 11.26 4.11
CA ALA A 157 24.61 12.00 3.44
C ALA A 157 25.95 11.32 3.69
N PHE A 158 26.75 11.11 2.64
CA PHE A 158 28.02 10.40 2.73
C PHE A 158 29.00 11.04 3.74
N ASP A 159 29.05 12.38 3.80
CA ASP A 159 29.94 13.12 4.71
C ASP A 159 29.53 13.00 6.19
N LYS A 160 28.33 12.47 6.46
CA LYS A 160 27.85 12.21 7.82
C LYS A 160 28.10 10.79 8.29
N ILE A 161 28.53 9.89 7.40
CA ILE A 161 28.82 8.50 7.73
C ILE A 161 30.31 8.36 8.05
N VAL A 162 30.63 7.89 9.25
CA VAL A 162 31.99 7.55 9.68
C VAL A 162 32.36 6.14 9.25
N SER A 163 31.45 5.19 9.46
CA SER A 163 31.62 3.79 9.06
C SER A 163 30.25 3.10 8.95
N TYR A 164 30.22 1.93 8.32
CA TYR A 164 29.04 1.07 8.33
C TYR A 164 29.41 -0.38 8.65
N GLU A 165 28.44 -1.12 9.16
CA GLU A 165 28.51 -2.56 9.42
C GLU A 165 27.25 -3.24 8.87
N ILE A 166 27.40 -4.43 8.30
CA ILE A 166 26.29 -5.24 7.77
C ILE A 166 26.27 -6.57 8.52
N GLN A 167 25.10 -6.91 9.05
CA GLN A 167 24.83 -8.21 9.66
C GLN A 167 23.73 -8.92 8.84
N GLU A 168 24.07 -10.07 8.24
CA GLU A 168 23.11 -10.98 7.57
C GLU A 168 22.51 -11.99 8.57
#